data_AF-A0A2K9YS48-F1
#
_entry.id   AF-A0A2K9YS48-F1
#
_cell.length_a   1.000
_cell.length_b   1.000
_cell.length_c   1.000
_cell.angle_alpha   90.00
_cell.angle_beta   90.00
_cell.angle_gamma   90.00
#
_symmetry.space_group_name_H-M   'P 1'
#
loop_
_entity.id
_entity.type
_entity.pdbx_description
1 polymer ?
#
loop_
_entity_poly.entity_id
_entity_poly.type
_entity_poly.pdbx_seq_one_letter_code
_entity_poly.pdbx_strand_id
1 'polypeptide(L)'
;EIEAARFLHDGGWDASKRYFLVAANQSNKVAVVDSKESKLAGLVDVGKIPHPGRGANFVHPKFGPVWATGHLGDETIALIGTDPEKHKDNAWKMVQSLKGQGGGSLFIKTHPNS
;
A
#
# COMPACT_ATOMS: atom_id res chain seq x y z
N GLU A 1 -6.50 -6.99 -19.97
CA GLU A 1 -5.24 -7.15 -19.21
C GLU A 1 -5.08 -5.96 -18.26
N ILE A 2 -4.46 -6.13 -17.09
CA ILE A 2 -4.23 -5.05 -16.11
C ILE A 2 -2.72 -4.82 -16.01
N GLU A 3 -2.26 -3.62 -16.35
CA GLU A 3 -0.83 -3.27 -16.42
C GLU A 3 -0.20 -2.97 -15.04
N ALA A 4 -0.27 -3.92 -14.11
CA ALA A 4 0.07 -3.76 -12.68
C ALA A 4 1.58 -3.75 -12.35
N ALA A 5 2.47 -3.50 -13.31
CA ALA A 5 3.92 -3.72 -13.21
C ALA A 5 4.35 -5.20 -13.04
N ARG A 6 5.64 -5.48 -13.27
CA ARG A 6 6.20 -6.83 -13.18
C ARG A 6 6.58 -7.19 -11.74
N PHE A 7 6.70 -8.49 -11.47
CA PHE A 7 7.11 -9.05 -10.17
C PHE A 7 6.10 -8.81 -9.05
N LEU A 8 4.81 -9.01 -9.35
CA LEU A 8 3.77 -9.08 -8.32
C LEU A 8 4.07 -10.22 -7.35
N HIS A 9 3.97 -9.93 -6.05
CA HIS A 9 4.29 -10.87 -4.98
C HIS A 9 3.09 -11.03 -4.03
N ASP A 10 3.02 -10.20 -2.99
CA ASP A 10 2.01 -10.23 -1.94
C ASP A 10 1.24 -8.91 -1.85
N GLY A 11 0.07 -8.96 -1.23
CA GLY A 11 -0.86 -7.84 -1.21
C GLY A 11 -2.09 -8.09 -0.35
N GLY A 12 -2.88 -7.03 -0.17
CA GLY A 12 -4.09 -7.10 0.61
C GLY A 12 -5.13 -6.07 0.18
N TRP A 13 -6.33 -6.29 0.70
CA TRP A 13 -7.45 -5.38 0.50
C TRP A 13 -7.27 -4.11 1.31
N ASP A 14 -7.69 -2.99 0.74
CA ASP A 14 -7.98 -1.79 1.50
C ASP A 14 -9.11 -2.03 2.52
N ALA A 15 -9.33 -1.09 3.44
CA ALA A 15 -10.35 -1.21 4.49
C ALA A 15 -11.78 -1.43 3.94
N SER A 16 -12.10 -0.88 2.76
CA SER A 16 -13.41 -1.05 2.12
C SER A 16 -13.58 -2.39 1.39
N LYS A 17 -12.50 -3.15 1.24
CA LYS A 17 -12.45 -4.41 0.46
C LYS A 17 -12.82 -4.24 -1.02
N ARG A 18 -12.52 -3.07 -1.59
CA ARG A 18 -12.74 -2.78 -3.01
C ARG A 18 -11.45 -2.76 -3.81
N TYR A 19 -10.38 -2.22 -3.22
CA TYR A 19 -9.11 -2.04 -3.88
C TYR A 19 -8.12 -3.05 -3.35
N PHE A 20 -7.51 -3.80 -4.28
CA PHE A 20 -6.45 -4.73 -3.96
C PHE A 20 -5.10 -4.05 -4.17
N LEU A 21 -4.33 -3.87 -3.11
CA LEU A 21 -2.99 -3.29 -3.13
C LEU A 21 -1.98 -4.44 -3.12
N VAL A 22 -1.17 -4.54 -4.17
CA VAL A 22 -0.21 -5.63 -4.37
C VAL A 22 1.18 -5.08 -4.67
N ALA A 23 2.19 -5.62 -3.99
CA ALA A 23 3.58 -5.25 -4.16
C ALA A 23 4.14 -5.84 -5.47
N ALA A 24 4.66 -4.97 -6.32
CA ALA A 24 5.57 -5.29 -7.42
C ALA A 24 7.01 -5.15 -6.89
N ASN A 25 7.44 -6.14 -6.11
CA ASN A 25 8.55 -5.97 -5.14
C ASN A 25 9.88 -5.56 -5.79
N GLN A 26 10.31 -6.24 -6.86
CA GLN A 26 11.55 -5.92 -7.59
C GLN A 26 11.45 -4.62 -8.41
N SER A 27 10.27 -4.00 -8.47
CA SER A 27 10.03 -2.73 -9.14
C SER A 27 9.87 -1.55 -8.17
N ASN A 28 9.98 -1.79 -6.85
CA ASN A 28 9.75 -0.78 -5.79
C ASN A 28 8.40 -0.05 -5.92
N LYS A 29 7.36 -0.79 -6.32
CA LYS A 29 6.03 -0.25 -6.59
C LYS A 29 4.94 -1.04 -5.88
N VAL A 30 3.83 -0.38 -5.62
CA VAL A 30 2.56 -1.01 -5.22
C VAL A 30 1.52 -0.71 -6.29
N ALA A 31 0.99 -1.75 -6.91
CA ALA A 31 -0.13 -1.63 -7.84
C ALA A 31 -1.45 -1.69 -7.07
N VAL A 32 -2.38 -0.83 -7.47
CA VAL A 32 -3.72 -0.74 -6.89
C VAL A 32 -4.70 -1.17 -7.97
N VAL A 33 -5.46 -2.23 -7.70
CA VAL A 33 -6.48 -2.75 -8.61
C VAL A 33 -7.86 -2.48 -8.05
N ASP A 34 -8.72 -1.80 -8.82
CA ASP A 34 -10.14 -1.68 -8.51
C ASP A 34 -10.83 -2.99 -8.89
N SER A 35 -11.19 -3.81 -7.89
CA SER A 35 -11.85 -5.10 -8.13
C SER A 35 -13.28 -4.95 -8.64
N LYS A 36 -13.94 -3.82 -8.38
CA LYS A 36 -15.28 -3.56 -8.86
C LYS A 36 -15.29 -3.28 -10.37
N GLU A 37 -14.31 -2.50 -10.80
CA GLU A 37 -14.17 -2.04 -12.20
C GLU A 37 -13.19 -2.91 -13.02
N SER A 38 -12.54 -3.88 -12.39
CA SER A 38 -11.51 -4.76 -13.00
C SER A 38 -10.41 -3.99 -13.74
N LYS A 39 -9.92 -2.90 -13.14
CA LYS A 39 -8.91 -2.01 -13.76
C LYS A 39 -7.81 -1.58 -12.80
N LEU A 40 -6.67 -1.15 -13.35
CA LEU A 40 -5.62 -0.50 -12.59
C LEU A 40 -6.11 0.88 -12.13
N ALA A 41 -6.14 1.11 -10.82
CA ALA A 41 -6.51 2.38 -10.21
C ALA A 41 -5.29 3.29 -9.99
N GLY A 42 -4.12 2.70 -9.74
CA GLY A 42 -2.89 3.45 -9.55
C GLY A 42 -1.66 2.54 -9.46
N LEU A 43 -0.50 3.14 -9.68
CA LEU A 43 0.79 2.51 -9.52
C LEU A 43 1.67 3.45 -8.69
N VAL A 44 1.96 3.05 -7.46
CA VAL A 44 2.54 3.92 -6.43
C VAL A 44 4.01 3.55 -6.22
N ASP A 45 4.91 4.50 -6.40
CA ASP A 45 6.32 4.36 -6.05
C ASP A 45 6.50 4.39 -4.52
N VAL A 46 7.29 3.45 -4.01
CA VAL A 46 7.57 3.28 -2.56
C VAL A 46 9.07 3.01 -2.33
N GLY A 47 9.43 2.59 -1.12
CA GLY A 47 10.79 2.18 -0.77
C GLY A 47 11.23 0.88 -1.44
N LYS A 48 12.41 0.40 -1.07
CA LYS A 48 13.07 -0.75 -1.71
C LYS A 48 12.46 -2.08 -1.31
N ILE A 49 12.01 -2.86 -2.29
CA ILE A 49 11.48 -4.22 -2.09
C ILE A 49 10.33 -4.23 -1.06
N PRO A 50 9.18 -3.60 -1.38
CA PRO A 50 8.02 -3.62 -0.49
C PRO A 50 7.56 -5.06 -0.23
N HIS A 51 7.29 -5.36 1.05
CA HIS A 51 6.87 -6.68 1.50
C HIS A 51 5.76 -6.56 2.56
N PRO A 52 4.50 -6.35 2.12
CA PRO A 52 3.39 -6.06 3.03
C PRO A 52 2.84 -7.25 3.81
N GLY A 53 3.03 -8.48 3.32
CA GLY A 53 2.09 -9.56 3.60
C GLY A 53 0.70 -9.18 3.08
N ARG A 54 -0.25 -8.94 4.00
CA ARG A 54 -1.58 -8.38 3.67
C ARG A 54 -1.67 -6.86 3.90
N GLY A 55 -0.60 -6.26 4.39
CA GLY A 55 -0.55 -4.87 4.84
C GLY A 55 -1.38 -4.58 6.08
N ALA A 56 -1.45 -3.29 6.42
CA ALA A 56 -2.14 -2.78 7.58
C ALA A 56 -3.01 -1.58 7.19
N ASN A 57 -4.30 -1.64 7.51
CA ASN A 57 -5.26 -0.57 7.23
C ASN A 57 -5.59 0.21 8.51
N PHE A 58 -5.56 1.54 8.46
CA PHE A 58 -6.00 2.40 9.56
C PHE A 58 -6.39 3.79 9.04
N VAL A 59 -7.01 4.60 9.90
CA VAL A 59 -7.36 5.98 9.57
C VAL A 59 -6.27 6.91 10.09
N HIS A 60 -5.55 7.56 9.18
CA HIS A 60 -4.55 8.56 9.52
C HIS A 60 -5.24 9.89 9.86
N PRO A 61 -4.91 10.57 10.98
CA PRO A 61 -5.60 11.79 11.42
C PRO A 61 -5.63 12.92 10.40
N LYS A 62 -4.60 13.02 9.54
CA LYS A 62 -4.48 14.05 8.50
C LYS A 62 -4.89 13.58 7.10
N PHE A 63 -4.69 12.30 6.79
CA PHE A 63 -4.76 11.81 5.41
C PHE A 63 -5.99 10.96 5.12
N GLY A 64 -6.77 10.61 6.16
CA GLY A 64 -7.91 9.71 6.03
C GLY A 64 -7.46 8.23 5.99
N PRO A 65 -8.28 7.35 5.40
CA PRO A 65 -7.94 5.93 5.26
C PRO A 65 -6.63 5.71 4.49
N VAL A 66 -5.74 4.92 5.10
CA VAL A 66 -4.46 4.52 4.51
C VAL A 66 -4.25 3.02 4.63
N TRP A 67 -3.47 2.48 3.71
CA TRP A 67 -2.90 1.14 3.74
C TRP A 67 -1.38 1.25 3.83
N ALA A 68 -0.75 0.42 4.67
CA ALA A 68 0.66 0.50 4.97
C ALA A 68 1.44 -0.77 4.57
N THR A 69 2.69 -0.56 4.14
CA THR A 69 3.68 -1.62 3.87
C THR A 69 5.05 -1.28 4.45
N GLY A 70 5.72 -2.28 5.01
CA GLY A 70 7.16 -2.21 5.28
C GLY A 70 7.98 -2.64 4.06
N HIS A 71 9.31 -2.59 4.21
CA HIS A 71 10.26 -2.87 3.14
C HIS A 71 11.35 -3.84 3.59
N LEU A 72 11.72 -4.77 2.70
CA LEU A 72 12.87 -5.65 2.90
C LEU A 72 14.18 -4.92 2.62
N GLY A 73 14.20 -4.06 1.60
CA GLY A 73 15.42 -3.45 1.08
C GLY A 73 15.84 -2.15 1.78
N ASP A 74 15.00 -1.59 2.65
CA ASP A 74 15.32 -0.42 3.46
C ASP A 74 14.45 -0.34 4.73
N GLU A 75 14.70 0.67 5.57
CA GLU A 75 14.06 0.85 6.88
C GLU A 75 12.72 1.59 6.83
N THR A 76 12.15 1.83 5.66
CA THR A 76 10.96 2.69 5.54
C THR A 76 9.65 1.93 5.71
N ILE A 77 8.59 2.63 6.09
CA ILE A 77 7.20 2.16 6.05
C ILE A 77 6.41 3.17 5.22
N ALA A 78 5.86 2.73 4.09
CA ALA A 78 5.05 3.57 3.22
C ALA A 78 3.58 3.55 3.65
N LEU A 79 2.96 4.73 3.74
CA LEU A 79 1.52 4.90 3.90
C LEU A 79 0.91 5.35 2.58
N ILE A 80 -0.06 4.60 2.06
CA ILE A 80 -0.73 4.87 0.79
C ILE A 80 -2.19 5.23 1.06
N GLY A 81 -2.66 6.37 0.54
CA GLY A 81 -4.07 6.77 0.67
C GLY A 81 -5.00 5.87 -0.14
N THR A 82 -6.13 5.45 0.45
CA THR A 82 -7.04 4.45 -0.16
C THR A 82 -8.49 4.92 -0.35
N ASP A 83 -8.77 6.21 -0.13
CA ASP A 83 -10.12 6.77 -0.25
C ASP A 83 -10.23 7.80 -1.39
N PRO A 84 -10.51 7.34 -2.63
CA PRO A 84 -10.69 8.22 -3.79
C PRO A 84 -12.01 9.00 -3.79
N GLU A 85 -12.92 8.76 -2.84
CA GLU A 85 -14.20 9.47 -2.81
C GLU A 85 -14.10 10.74 -1.97
N LYS A 86 -13.60 10.64 -0.74
CA LYS A 86 -13.52 11.77 0.21
C LYS A 86 -12.12 12.36 0.33
N HIS A 87 -11.08 11.61 0.01
CA HIS A 87 -9.67 12.03 0.13
C HIS A 87 -8.94 11.97 -1.22
N LYS A 88 -9.58 12.52 -2.27
CA LYS A 88 -9.11 12.49 -3.67
C LYS A 88 -7.65 12.92 -3.85
N ASP A 89 -7.22 13.96 -3.12
CA ASP A 89 -5.86 14.48 -3.24
C ASP A 89 -4.79 13.51 -2.72
N ASN A 90 -5.19 12.57 -1.85
CA ASN A 90 -4.32 11.59 -1.19
C ASN A 90 -4.42 10.19 -1.83
N ALA A 91 -5.51 9.89 -2.53
CA ALA A 91 -5.77 8.56 -3.07
C ALA A 91 -4.66 8.13 -4.05
N TRP A 92 -4.17 6.91 -3.86
CA TRP A 92 -3.15 6.28 -4.71
C TRP A 92 -1.82 7.05 -4.74
N LYS A 93 -1.49 7.72 -3.64
CA LYS A 93 -0.19 8.36 -3.42
C LYS A 93 0.41 7.84 -2.13
N MET A 94 1.74 7.75 -2.08
CA MET A 94 2.46 7.60 -0.83
C MET A 94 2.36 8.93 -0.06
N VAL A 95 1.42 8.99 0.89
CA VAL A 95 1.12 10.23 1.64
C VAL A 95 2.15 10.50 2.74
N GLN A 96 2.85 9.46 3.19
CA GLN A 96 3.89 9.57 4.19
C GLN A 96 4.82 8.36 4.12
N SER A 97 6.10 8.61 4.42
CA SER A 97 7.08 7.58 4.72
C SER A 97 7.48 7.71 6.19
N LEU A 98 7.40 6.61 6.93
CA LEU A 98 7.87 6.50 8.31
C LEU A 98 9.19 5.75 8.34
N LYS A 99 9.99 5.99 9.37
CA LYS A 99 11.20 5.21 9.65
C LYS A 99 10.88 4.10 10.65
N GLY A 100 11.09 2.86 10.23
CA GLY A 100 11.01 1.66 11.06
C GLY A 100 12.33 1.36 11.80
N GLN A 101 12.46 0.13 12.28
CA GLN A 101 13.63 -0.30 13.06
C GLN A 101 14.88 -0.58 12.22
N GLY A 102 14.71 -0.83 10.92
CA GLY A 102 15.77 -1.24 9.99
C GLY A 102 15.19 -1.93 8.76
N GLY A 103 16.06 -2.32 7.82
CA GLY A 103 15.68 -3.16 6.69
C GLY A 103 15.32 -4.59 7.11
N GLY A 104 14.73 -5.36 6.19
CA GLY A 104 14.31 -6.74 6.46
C GLY A 104 12.90 -6.88 7.06
N SER A 105 12.05 -5.86 6.96
CA SER A 105 10.66 -5.96 7.40
C SER A 105 9.87 -6.91 6.50
N LEU A 106 9.28 -7.96 7.08
CA LEU A 106 8.45 -8.93 6.37
C LEU A 106 6.94 -8.68 6.50
N PHE A 107 6.52 -8.13 7.65
CA PHE A 107 5.10 -8.00 7.98
C PHE A 107 4.85 -6.70 8.73
N ILE A 108 3.68 -6.11 8.47
CA ILE A 108 3.12 -5.01 9.24
C ILE A 108 1.70 -5.36 9.68
N LYS A 109 1.30 -4.87 10.86
CA LYS A 109 -0.03 -5.18 11.41
C LYS A 109 -0.62 -4.03 12.21
N THR A 110 -1.94 -3.98 12.21
CA THR A 110 -2.78 -3.14 13.05
C THR A 110 -4.15 -3.80 13.21
N HIS A 111 -4.99 -3.25 14.07
CA HIS A 111 -6.38 -3.65 14.26
C HIS A 111 -7.25 -2.40 14.53
N PRO A 112 -8.53 -2.35 14.10
CA PRO A 112 -9.41 -1.20 14.35
C PRO A 112 -9.65 -0.84 15.83
N ASN A 113 -9.30 -1.74 16.76
CA ASN A 113 -9.53 -1.59 18.21
C ASN A 113 -8.21 -1.54 19.02
N SER A 114 -7.09 -1.25 18.36
CA SER A 114 -5.78 -1.08 19.02
C SER A 114 -5.51 0.37 19.36
#